data_AF-A0A960ZBB2-F1
#
_entry.id   AF-A0A960ZBB2-F1
#
_cell.length_a   1.000
_cell.length_b   1.000
_cell.length_c   1.000
_cell.angle_alpha   90.00
_cell.angle_beta   90.00
_cell.angle_gamma   90.00
#
_symmetry.space_group_name_H-M   'P 1'
#
loop_
_entity.id
_entity.type
_entity.pdbx_description
1 polymer ?
#
loop_
_entity_poly.entity_id
_entity_poly.type
_entity_poly.pdbx_seq_one_letter_code
_entity_poly.pdbx_strand_id
1 'polypeptide(L)'
;MENCLLVDTIKNATHNKYHQKLESSPYANLLKNYKLPIESYVGHIRAMAIIHGVLEHEIRKTRNKTLLLVWTEEMQKYPLLEKDMIYFFPQWIKDIPESFENAQSLAKNIRLRVESFPESLIGYLYVLEGSSIGAKVIKKDLIFQFPFLENKGDHYLSSYGDDTLKKWENFKQRVNSIQIEPSQKQMIIEAACEIYEGIIDIFQSLYPLQMEKMKYLSVSLNPEAGAHPIPQDVKEIQASIQAGEKCMDKFPYQKIRFGERGRKFAHSDSAWLATLVNLKKEEVIHQVKWLKRVLSNRGLPSYMLQVHLEILHDELCKLVPEKQKEYEKLKIAAEEIYSFRQSYMNEHAFSSLSKHLTSDMDKECFLKTGLSASLLASAIIDEKAGIGNTVQNILKWVTDSQVHFVDAFQSYIKRVSSLITT
;
A
#
# COMPACT_ATOMS: atom_id res chain seq x y z
N MET A 1 -18.85 -21.32 39.68
CA MET A 1 -18.20 -21.22 38.35
C MET A 1 -17.05 -20.26 38.51
N GLU A 2 -15.81 -20.74 38.52
CA GLU A 2 -14.64 -19.85 38.52
C GLU A 2 -14.75 -18.90 37.33
N ASN A 3 -14.60 -17.61 37.61
CA ASN A 3 -14.69 -16.57 36.59
C ASN A 3 -13.42 -16.65 35.73
N CYS A 4 -13.41 -17.59 34.77
CA CYS A 4 -12.27 -17.83 33.89
C CYS A 4 -12.02 -16.57 33.06
N LEU A 5 -10.81 -16.02 33.18
CA LEU A 5 -10.38 -14.82 32.49
C LEU A 5 -10.53 -14.99 30.97
N LEU A 6 -10.78 -13.89 30.27
CA LEU A 6 -11.02 -13.93 28.83
C LEU A 6 -9.82 -14.52 28.08
N VAL A 7 -8.60 -14.10 28.42
CA VAL A 7 -7.37 -14.60 27.80
C VAL A 7 -7.19 -16.11 27.98
N ASP A 8 -7.56 -16.67 29.13
CA ASP A 8 -7.46 -18.11 29.39
C ASP A 8 -8.50 -18.88 28.57
N THR A 9 -9.69 -18.29 28.38
CA THR A 9 -10.70 -18.88 27.51
C THR A 9 -10.23 -18.92 26.05
N ILE A 10 -9.66 -17.81 25.54
CA ILE A 10 -9.12 -17.76 24.17
C ILE A 10 -7.97 -18.76 24.02
N LYS A 11 -7.06 -18.83 24.99
CA LYS A 11 -5.94 -19.79 25.01
C LYS A 11 -6.45 -21.23 24.92
N ASN A 12 -7.40 -21.61 25.77
CA ASN A 12 -7.94 -22.97 25.80
C ASN A 12 -8.63 -23.35 24.49
N ALA A 13 -9.33 -22.40 23.86
CA ALA A 13 -9.98 -22.63 22.57
C ALA A 13 -8.98 -22.79 21.40
N THR A 14 -7.79 -22.19 21.50
CA THR A 14 -6.87 -22.08 20.35
C THR A 14 -5.63 -22.95 20.44
N HIS A 15 -5.16 -23.30 21.64
CA HIS A 15 -3.83 -23.91 21.84
C HIS A 15 -3.65 -25.27 21.13
N ASN A 16 -4.49 -26.26 21.45
CA ASN A 16 -4.32 -27.62 20.95
C ASN A 16 -4.62 -27.74 19.45
N LYS A 17 -5.59 -26.97 18.95
CA LYS A 17 -6.06 -27.10 17.56
C LYS A 17 -5.20 -26.30 16.58
N TYR A 18 -4.75 -25.11 16.98
CA TYR A 18 -4.16 -24.16 16.05
C TYR A 18 -2.71 -23.82 16.36
N HIS A 19 -2.41 -23.44 17.61
CA HIS A 19 -1.03 -23.06 17.99
C HIS A 19 -0.04 -24.20 17.73
N GLN A 20 -0.36 -25.42 18.18
CA GLN A 20 0.47 -26.61 17.94
C GLN A 20 0.63 -26.93 16.45
N LYS A 21 -0.41 -26.72 15.64
CA LYS A 21 -0.37 -26.93 14.19
C LYS A 21 0.57 -25.93 13.50
N LEU A 22 0.63 -24.68 13.97
CA LEU A 22 1.61 -23.70 13.46
C LEU A 22 3.04 -24.09 13.82
N GLU A 23 3.29 -24.46 15.07
CA GLU A 23 4.64 -24.82 15.56
C GLU A 23 5.22 -26.08 14.91
N SER A 24 4.36 -26.96 14.41
CA SER A 24 4.70 -28.20 13.71
C SER A 24 4.59 -28.10 12.18
N SER A 25 4.25 -26.92 11.66
CA SER A 25 4.11 -26.69 10.21
C SER A 25 5.42 -26.95 9.45
N PRO A 26 5.37 -27.34 8.16
CA PRO A 26 6.57 -27.49 7.34
C PRO A 26 7.46 -26.23 7.34
N TYR A 27 6.85 -25.05 7.28
CA TYR A 27 7.52 -23.76 7.41
C TYR A 27 8.34 -23.65 8.72
N ALA A 28 7.69 -23.90 9.87
CA ALA A 28 8.35 -23.82 11.18
C ALA A 28 9.47 -24.87 11.32
N ASN A 29 9.26 -26.07 10.80
CA ASN A 29 10.28 -27.13 10.81
C ASN A 29 11.50 -26.77 9.96
N LEU A 30 11.31 -26.16 8.79
CA LEU A 30 12.43 -25.72 7.95
C LEU A 30 13.24 -24.61 8.61
N LEU A 31 12.57 -23.65 9.25
CA LEU A 31 13.25 -22.57 9.95
C LEU A 31 14.11 -23.10 11.10
N LYS A 32 13.56 -23.98 11.96
CA LYS A 32 14.30 -24.62 13.06
C LYS A 32 15.50 -25.44 12.59
N ASN A 33 15.44 -25.95 11.36
CA ASN A 33 16.50 -26.75 10.73
C ASN A 33 17.41 -25.92 9.81
N TYR A 34 17.26 -24.59 9.79
CA TYR A 34 18.06 -23.66 8.98
C TYR A 34 18.02 -23.96 7.48
N LYS A 35 16.85 -24.37 6.98
CA LYS A 35 16.57 -24.73 5.57
C LYS A 35 15.42 -23.94 4.97
N LEU A 36 14.97 -22.86 5.61
CA LEU A 36 13.87 -22.07 5.10
C LEU A 36 14.30 -21.32 3.83
N PRO A 37 13.63 -21.44 2.69
CA PRO A 37 13.90 -20.59 1.53
C PRO A 37 13.66 -19.11 1.87
N ILE A 38 14.49 -18.21 1.33
CA ILE A 38 14.34 -16.77 1.61
C ILE A 38 13.00 -16.24 1.08
N GLU A 39 12.50 -16.81 -0.01
CA GLU A 39 11.21 -16.47 -0.61
C GLU A 39 10.04 -16.81 0.32
N SER A 40 10.14 -17.92 1.07
CA SER A 40 9.16 -18.27 2.10
C SER A 40 9.15 -17.25 3.23
N TYR A 41 10.32 -16.75 3.66
CA TYR A 41 10.40 -15.72 4.69
C TYR A 41 9.83 -14.38 4.20
N VAL A 42 10.21 -13.95 2.99
CA VAL A 42 9.70 -12.70 2.41
C VAL A 42 8.20 -12.78 2.17
N GLY A 43 7.68 -13.94 1.73
CA GLY A 43 6.24 -14.18 1.63
C GLY A 43 5.52 -14.05 2.96
N HIS A 44 6.09 -14.56 4.06
CA HIS A 44 5.57 -14.36 5.42
C HIS A 44 5.50 -12.87 5.78
N ILE A 45 6.59 -12.11 5.58
CA ILE A 45 6.62 -10.68 5.88
C ILE A 45 5.58 -9.89 5.05
N ARG A 46 5.47 -10.17 3.75
CA ARG A 46 4.47 -9.52 2.87
C ARG A 46 3.04 -9.84 3.29
N ALA A 47 2.76 -11.10 3.66
CA ALA A 47 1.44 -11.50 4.15
C ALA A 47 1.08 -10.78 5.47
N MET A 48 2.02 -10.69 6.41
CA MET A 48 1.80 -9.96 7.67
C MET A 48 1.62 -8.46 7.42
N ALA A 49 2.32 -7.86 6.46
CA ALA A 49 2.14 -6.45 6.09
C ALA A 49 0.71 -6.14 5.63
N ILE A 50 0.08 -7.05 4.87
CA ILE A 50 -1.32 -6.92 4.46
C ILE A 50 -2.26 -6.99 5.66
N ILE A 51 -2.09 -8.01 6.51
CA ILE A 51 -2.95 -8.26 7.67
C ILE A 51 -2.86 -7.09 8.66
N HIS A 52 -1.65 -6.71 9.07
CA HIS A 52 -1.42 -5.60 9.99
C HIS A 52 -1.84 -4.26 9.41
N GLY A 53 -1.53 -4.02 8.13
CA GLY A 53 -1.91 -2.77 7.46
C GLY A 53 -3.43 -2.56 7.47
N VAL A 54 -4.21 -3.60 7.19
CA VAL A 54 -5.68 -3.51 7.24
C VAL A 54 -6.19 -3.47 8.68
N LEU A 55 -5.70 -4.34 9.56
CA LEU A 55 -6.13 -4.37 10.97
C LEU A 55 -5.93 -3.02 11.66
N GLU A 56 -4.71 -2.47 11.58
CA GLU A 56 -4.36 -1.21 12.23
C GLU A 56 -5.11 -0.03 11.60
N HIS A 57 -5.32 -0.06 10.28
CA HIS A 57 -6.11 0.97 9.59
C HIS A 57 -7.56 1.00 10.04
N GLU A 58 -8.22 -0.17 10.11
CA GLU A 58 -9.61 -0.25 10.53
C GLU A 58 -9.78 0.08 12.02
N ILE A 59 -8.84 -0.35 12.88
CA ILE A 59 -8.86 -0.01 14.31
C ILE A 59 -8.74 1.50 14.50
N ARG A 60 -7.83 2.19 13.80
CA ARG A 60 -7.70 3.66 13.93
C ARG A 60 -8.95 4.44 13.53
N LYS A 61 -9.81 3.86 12.70
CA LYS A 61 -11.08 4.46 12.26
C LYS A 61 -12.25 4.11 13.17
N THR A 62 -12.09 3.12 14.04
CA THR A 62 -13.19 2.63 14.88
C THR A 62 -13.60 3.64 15.95
N ARG A 63 -14.87 3.57 16.34
CA ARG A 63 -15.40 4.28 17.53
C ARG A 63 -15.80 3.30 18.63
N ASN A 64 -15.54 2.00 18.45
CA ASN A 64 -15.90 0.97 19.42
C ASN A 64 -15.03 1.12 20.68
N LYS A 65 -15.67 1.48 21.80
CA LYS A 65 -14.98 1.77 23.07
C LYS A 65 -14.24 0.55 23.62
N THR A 66 -14.81 -0.65 23.52
CA THR A 66 -14.20 -1.88 24.04
C THR A 66 -12.88 -2.19 23.33
N LEU A 67 -12.87 -2.08 22.00
CA LEU A 67 -11.65 -2.27 21.19
C LEU A 67 -10.59 -1.20 21.50
N LEU A 68 -11.01 0.06 21.69
CA LEU A 68 -10.12 1.18 22.05
C LEU A 68 -9.55 1.09 23.48
N LEU A 69 -10.15 0.31 24.38
CA LEU A 69 -9.58 0.01 25.70
C LEU A 69 -8.42 -1.00 25.62
N VAL A 70 -8.36 -1.79 24.55
CA VAL A 70 -7.35 -2.85 24.37
C VAL A 70 -6.20 -2.37 23.47
N TRP A 71 -6.53 -1.76 22.34
CA TRP A 71 -5.55 -1.34 21.35
C TRP A 71 -4.90 -0.01 21.73
N THR A 72 -3.58 0.07 21.54
CA THR A 72 -2.78 1.28 21.79
C THR A 72 -1.85 1.52 20.60
N GLU A 73 -1.49 2.77 20.33
CA GLU A 73 -0.59 3.14 19.22
C GLU A 73 0.75 2.37 19.25
N GLU A 74 1.27 2.02 20.42
CA GLU A 74 2.51 1.25 20.57
C GLU A 74 2.44 -0.20 20.04
N MET A 75 1.23 -0.72 19.78
CA MET A 75 1.03 -2.08 19.27
C MET A 75 1.25 -2.18 17.75
N GLN A 76 1.45 -1.06 17.06
CA GLN A 76 1.59 -1.03 15.62
C GLN A 76 2.78 -1.81 15.12
N LYS A 77 2.53 -2.70 14.16
CA LYS A 77 3.54 -3.54 13.50
C LYS A 77 3.71 -3.19 12.05
N TYR A 78 2.70 -2.59 11.42
CA TYR A 78 2.79 -2.20 10.01
C TYR A 78 4.02 -1.31 9.72
N PRO A 79 4.38 -0.29 10.53
CA PRO A 79 5.58 0.50 10.28
C PRO A 79 6.90 -0.29 10.35
N LEU A 80 6.94 -1.39 11.12
CA LEU A 80 8.09 -2.28 11.19
C LEU A 80 8.18 -3.16 9.94
N LEU A 81 7.03 -3.70 9.52
CA LEU A 81 6.90 -4.45 8.27
C LEU A 81 7.26 -3.59 7.06
N GLU A 82 6.92 -2.30 7.06
CA GLU A 82 7.36 -1.36 6.02
C GLU A 82 8.89 -1.25 5.93
N LYS A 83 9.59 -1.19 7.07
CA LYS A 83 11.06 -1.19 7.08
C LYS A 83 11.63 -2.47 6.50
N ASP A 84 11.08 -3.62 6.87
CA ASP A 84 11.52 -4.91 6.34
C ASP A 84 11.27 -5.01 4.84
N MET A 85 10.11 -4.55 4.35
CA MET A 85 9.80 -4.54 2.92
C MET A 85 10.73 -3.61 2.13
N ILE A 86 11.07 -2.43 2.66
CA ILE A 86 12.04 -1.51 2.03
C ILE A 86 13.40 -2.22 1.88
N TYR A 87 13.81 -3.01 2.88
CA TYR A 87 15.05 -3.77 2.79
C TYR A 87 15.01 -4.86 1.70
N PHE A 88 13.88 -5.56 1.54
CA PHE A 88 13.73 -6.60 0.51
C PHE A 88 13.45 -6.08 -0.90
N PHE A 89 12.96 -4.85 -1.02
CA PHE A 89 12.63 -4.21 -2.29
C PHE A 89 13.73 -4.30 -3.38
N PRO A 90 15.00 -3.92 -3.12
CA PRO A 90 16.06 -3.99 -4.14
C PRO A 90 16.54 -5.40 -4.48
N GLN A 91 16.04 -6.43 -3.78
CA GLN A 91 16.50 -7.82 -3.93
C GLN A 91 15.69 -8.63 -4.96
N TRP A 92 14.61 -8.06 -5.49
CA TRP A 92 13.77 -8.66 -6.54
C TRP A 92 13.36 -10.11 -6.23
N ILE A 93 12.88 -10.33 -5.01
CA ILE A 93 12.37 -11.62 -4.57
C ILE A 93 10.93 -11.78 -5.06
N LYS A 94 10.68 -12.82 -5.87
CA LYS A 94 9.36 -13.11 -6.44
C LYS A 94 8.32 -13.40 -5.36
N ASP A 95 7.07 -13.06 -5.65
CA ASP A 95 5.93 -13.32 -4.80
C ASP A 95 5.42 -14.75 -4.93
N ILE A 96 4.77 -15.21 -3.86
CA ILE A 96 4.00 -16.45 -3.79
C ILE A 96 2.52 -16.05 -3.83
N PRO A 97 1.83 -16.16 -4.99
CA PRO A 97 0.48 -15.61 -5.17
C PRO A 97 -0.54 -16.17 -4.17
N GLU A 98 -0.47 -17.46 -3.86
CA GLU A 98 -1.38 -18.13 -2.92
C GLU A 98 -1.25 -17.55 -1.50
N SER A 99 -0.02 -17.23 -1.05
CA SER A 99 0.21 -16.56 0.23
C SER A 99 -0.44 -15.19 0.28
N PHE A 100 -0.42 -14.45 -0.83
CA PHE A 100 -1.10 -13.16 -0.93
C PHE A 100 -2.62 -13.31 -0.90
N GLU A 101 -3.17 -14.28 -1.64
CA GLU A 101 -4.61 -14.56 -1.68
C GLU A 101 -5.14 -14.92 -0.28
N ASN A 102 -4.42 -15.76 0.46
CA ASN A 102 -4.75 -16.12 1.83
C ASN A 102 -4.70 -14.90 2.76
N ALA A 103 -3.69 -14.04 2.64
CA ALA A 103 -3.60 -12.79 3.42
C ALA A 103 -4.74 -11.81 3.09
N GLN A 104 -5.15 -11.70 1.82
CA GLN A 104 -6.28 -10.88 1.41
C GLN A 104 -7.62 -11.43 1.90
N SER A 105 -7.77 -12.75 1.97
CA SER A 105 -8.95 -13.38 2.56
C SER A 105 -9.11 -12.97 4.03
N LEU A 106 -8.02 -13.02 4.81
CA LEU A 106 -8.01 -12.50 6.18
C LEU A 106 -8.28 -10.99 6.25
N ALA A 107 -7.66 -10.20 5.38
CA ALA A 107 -7.91 -8.75 5.33
C ALA A 107 -9.38 -8.42 5.03
N LYS A 108 -10.04 -9.22 4.20
CA LYS A 108 -11.49 -9.12 3.97
C LYS A 108 -12.28 -9.47 5.24
N ASN A 109 -11.92 -10.54 5.94
CA ASN A 109 -12.59 -10.93 7.18
C ASN A 109 -12.46 -9.86 8.28
N ILE A 110 -11.29 -9.21 8.38
CA ILE A 110 -11.10 -8.06 9.29
C ILE A 110 -12.14 -6.96 9.00
N ARG A 111 -12.30 -6.57 7.74
CA ARG A 111 -13.27 -5.53 7.35
C ARG A 111 -14.71 -5.94 7.67
N LEU A 112 -15.07 -7.19 7.37
CA LEU A 112 -16.40 -7.73 7.70
C LEU A 112 -16.68 -7.72 9.20
N ARG A 113 -15.68 -8.03 10.02
CA ARG A 113 -15.77 -7.98 11.48
C ARG A 113 -15.91 -6.56 11.99
N VAL A 114 -15.20 -5.59 11.40
CA VAL A 114 -15.31 -4.18 11.78
C VAL A 114 -16.72 -3.64 11.51
N GLU A 115 -17.37 -4.09 10.44
CA GLU A 115 -18.74 -3.69 10.13
C GLU A 115 -19.79 -4.36 11.05
N SER A 116 -19.60 -5.64 11.39
CA SER A 116 -20.60 -6.42 12.13
C SER A 116 -20.38 -6.47 13.64
N PHE A 117 -19.15 -6.80 14.08
CA PHE A 117 -18.77 -7.06 15.47
C PHE A 117 -17.35 -6.55 15.77
N PRO A 118 -17.12 -5.24 15.88
CA PRO A 118 -15.78 -4.67 15.95
C PRO A 118 -14.93 -5.21 17.11
N GLU A 119 -15.53 -5.45 18.28
CA GLU A 119 -14.87 -6.01 19.46
C GLU A 119 -14.27 -7.41 19.21
N SER A 120 -14.77 -8.15 18.21
CA SER A 120 -14.22 -9.45 17.85
C SER A 120 -12.76 -9.36 17.39
N LEU A 121 -12.31 -8.21 16.89
CA LEU A 121 -10.90 -7.97 16.55
C LEU A 121 -9.95 -8.10 17.73
N ILE A 122 -10.43 -8.10 18.98
CA ILE A 122 -9.61 -8.43 20.15
C ILE A 122 -9.04 -9.86 20.03
N GLY A 123 -9.77 -10.79 19.40
CA GLY A 123 -9.27 -12.13 19.11
C GLY A 123 -8.10 -12.12 18.13
N TYR A 124 -8.17 -11.28 17.09
CA TYR A 124 -7.07 -11.06 16.15
C TYR A 124 -5.83 -10.49 16.87
N LEU A 125 -6.05 -9.45 17.69
CA LEU A 125 -4.99 -8.83 18.47
C LEU A 125 -4.35 -9.83 19.44
N TYR A 126 -5.14 -10.70 20.09
CA TYR A 126 -4.60 -11.72 20.99
C TYR A 126 -3.60 -12.63 20.29
N VAL A 127 -3.92 -13.12 19.09
CA VAL A 127 -3.05 -14.03 18.33
C VAL A 127 -1.79 -13.30 17.86
N LEU A 128 -1.94 -12.11 17.28
CA LEU A 128 -0.82 -11.34 16.73
C LEU A 128 0.12 -10.82 17.83
N GLU A 129 -0.40 -10.34 18.95
CA GLU A 129 0.43 -9.92 20.08
C GLU A 129 1.13 -11.12 20.73
N GLY A 130 0.44 -12.25 20.87
CA GLY A 130 1.03 -13.50 21.34
C GLY A 130 2.16 -13.99 20.43
N SER A 131 2.03 -13.79 19.12
CA SER A 131 3.06 -14.16 18.14
C SER A 131 4.39 -13.44 18.35
N SER A 132 4.38 -12.25 18.98
CA SER A 132 5.61 -11.50 19.31
C SER A 132 6.52 -12.26 20.29
N ILE A 133 5.98 -13.18 21.09
CA ILE A 133 6.76 -14.05 21.98
C ILE A 133 7.51 -15.09 21.15
N GLY A 134 6.79 -15.78 20.25
CA GLY A 134 7.38 -16.75 19.32
C GLY A 134 8.37 -16.10 18.35
N ALA A 135 8.13 -14.84 17.98
CA ALA A 135 8.99 -14.07 17.09
C ALA A 135 10.44 -13.96 17.59
N LYS A 136 10.68 -13.92 18.91
CA LYS A 136 12.05 -13.95 19.47
C LYS A 136 12.81 -15.23 19.12
N VAL A 137 12.12 -16.37 19.16
CA VAL A 137 12.70 -17.67 18.82
C VAL A 137 12.92 -17.76 17.31
N ILE A 138 11.88 -17.42 16.53
CA ILE A 138 11.94 -17.37 15.06
C ILE A 138 13.09 -16.48 14.58
N LYS A 139 13.27 -15.30 15.19
CA LYS A 139 14.37 -14.38 14.86
C LYS A 139 15.72 -15.04 15.04
N LYS A 140 15.96 -15.74 16.16
CA LYS A 140 17.25 -16.38 16.41
C LYS A 140 17.60 -17.38 15.31
N ASP A 141 16.67 -18.24 14.95
CA ASP A 141 16.88 -19.24 13.91
C ASP A 141 17.01 -18.60 12.51
N LEU A 142 16.22 -17.55 12.25
CA LEU A 142 16.29 -16.78 11.01
C LEU A 142 17.65 -16.10 10.83
N ILE A 143 18.14 -15.38 11.85
CA ILE A 143 19.43 -14.67 11.80
C ILE A 143 20.59 -15.68 11.74
N PHE A 144 20.47 -16.83 12.39
CA PHE A 144 21.47 -17.89 12.23
C PHE A 144 21.57 -18.36 10.78
N GLN A 145 20.43 -18.58 10.11
CA GLN A 145 20.42 -18.98 8.70
C GLN A 145 20.80 -17.83 7.74
N PHE A 146 20.36 -16.61 8.04
CA PHE A 146 20.54 -15.42 7.21
C PHE A 146 21.12 -14.25 8.02
N PRO A 147 22.43 -14.27 8.35
CA PRO A 147 23.05 -13.25 9.20
C PRO A 147 22.91 -11.81 8.66
N PHE A 148 22.81 -11.66 7.33
CA PHE A 148 22.66 -10.36 6.68
C PHE A 148 21.33 -9.66 6.96
N LEU A 149 20.33 -10.36 7.52
CA LEU A 149 19.03 -9.79 7.88
C LEU A 149 19.05 -9.01 9.20
N GLU A 150 20.07 -9.18 10.03
CA GLU A 150 20.11 -8.62 11.38
C GLU A 150 19.98 -7.09 11.35
N ASN A 151 18.95 -6.57 12.04
CA ASN A 151 18.59 -5.16 12.14
C ASN A 151 18.25 -4.49 10.79
N LYS A 152 17.88 -5.28 9.77
CA LYS A 152 17.57 -4.76 8.43
C LYS A 152 16.27 -5.33 7.88
N GLY A 153 16.11 -6.65 7.94
CA GLY A 153 14.94 -7.36 7.43
C GLY A 153 14.19 -8.14 8.49
N ASP A 154 14.41 -7.83 9.78
CA ASP A 154 13.86 -8.53 10.94
C ASP A 154 13.14 -7.60 11.95
N HIS A 155 12.80 -6.37 11.56
CA HIS A 155 12.19 -5.38 12.44
C HIS A 155 10.85 -5.87 12.99
N TYR A 156 10.02 -6.52 12.17
CA TYR A 156 8.77 -7.12 12.62
C TYR A 156 8.98 -8.19 13.69
N LEU A 157 9.96 -9.09 13.49
CA LEU A 157 10.27 -10.11 14.49
C LEU A 157 10.91 -9.53 15.76
N SER A 158 11.42 -8.30 15.67
CA SER A 158 12.03 -7.54 16.77
C SER A 158 11.07 -6.55 17.43
N SER A 159 9.76 -6.67 17.18
CA SER A 159 8.72 -5.68 17.49
C SER A 159 8.80 -4.99 18.85
N TYR A 160 9.14 -5.71 19.91
CA TYR A 160 9.25 -5.18 21.27
C TYR A 160 10.63 -5.36 21.90
N GLY A 161 11.60 -5.93 21.17
CA GLY A 161 12.93 -6.24 21.72
C GLY A 161 12.84 -6.94 23.07
N ASP A 162 13.57 -6.44 24.06
CA ASP A 162 13.61 -7.04 25.40
C ASP A 162 12.28 -6.91 26.17
N ASP A 163 11.44 -5.93 25.83
CA ASP A 163 10.17 -5.65 26.50
C ASP A 163 9.01 -6.59 26.10
N THR A 164 9.20 -7.55 25.18
CA THR A 164 8.11 -8.42 24.67
C THR A 164 7.23 -9.03 25.76
N LEU A 165 7.81 -9.63 26.80
CA LEU A 165 7.02 -10.27 27.86
C LEU A 165 6.21 -9.25 28.65
N LYS A 166 6.81 -8.09 28.97
CA LYS A 166 6.12 -6.99 29.65
C LYS A 166 4.97 -6.44 28.82
N LYS A 167 5.17 -6.23 27.51
CA LYS A 167 4.13 -5.77 26.59
C LYS A 167 2.98 -6.78 26.49
N TRP A 168 3.29 -8.07 26.45
CA TRP A 168 2.30 -9.15 26.47
C TRP A 168 1.48 -9.18 27.76
N GLU A 169 2.12 -9.10 28.92
CA GLU A 169 1.40 -9.04 30.21
C GLU A 169 0.47 -7.82 30.28
N ASN A 170 0.95 -6.64 29.87
CA ASN A 170 0.13 -5.43 29.82
C ASN A 170 -1.07 -5.57 28.86
N PHE A 171 -0.87 -6.22 27.70
CA PHE A 171 -1.96 -6.51 26.77
C PHE A 171 -3.00 -7.43 27.41
N LYS A 172 -2.58 -8.54 28.03
CA LYS A 172 -3.50 -9.47 28.72
C LYS A 172 -4.27 -8.78 29.83
N GLN A 173 -3.64 -7.90 30.60
CA GLN A 173 -4.32 -7.12 31.64
C GLN A 173 -5.43 -6.25 31.05
N ARG A 174 -5.17 -5.54 29.95
CA ARG A 174 -6.21 -4.75 29.25
C ARG A 174 -7.36 -5.64 28.76
N VAL A 175 -7.04 -6.76 28.11
CA VAL A 175 -8.06 -7.73 27.62
C VAL A 175 -8.89 -8.32 28.76
N ASN A 176 -8.31 -8.58 29.93
CA ASN A 176 -9.06 -9.09 31.08
C ASN A 176 -9.86 -8.02 31.83
N SER A 177 -9.56 -6.73 31.61
CA SER A 177 -10.24 -5.61 32.26
C SER A 177 -11.51 -5.14 31.53
N ILE A 178 -11.71 -5.56 30.27
CA ILE A 178 -12.90 -5.18 29.52
C ILE A 178 -14.15 -5.91 30.04
N GLN A 179 -15.28 -5.22 29.97
CA GLN A 179 -16.58 -5.82 30.23
C GLN A 179 -17.18 -6.27 28.89
N ILE A 180 -17.50 -7.56 28.77
CA ILE A 180 -18.07 -8.14 27.56
C ILE A 180 -19.17 -9.14 27.90
N GLU A 181 -20.20 -9.17 27.05
CA GLU A 181 -21.28 -10.14 27.13
C GLU A 181 -20.85 -11.53 26.65
N PRO A 182 -21.55 -12.61 27.05
CA PRO A 182 -21.23 -13.97 26.58
C PRO A 182 -21.19 -14.14 25.06
N SER A 183 -22.08 -13.44 24.32
CA SER A 183 -22.09 -13.46 22.86
C SER A 183 -20.84 -12.79 22.26
N GLN A 184 -20.40 -11.66 22.84
CA GLN A 184 -19.18 -10.97 22.42
C GLN A 184 -17.93 -11.81 22.69
N LYS A 185 -17.90 -12.48 23.86
CA LYS A 185 -16.84 -13.44 24.21
C LYS A 185 -16.72 -14.55 23.17
N GLN A 186 -17.84 -15.10 22.71
CA GLN A 186 -17.85 -16.11 21.66
C GLN A 186 -17.32 -15.56 20.32
N MET A 187 -17.74 -14.35 19.91
CA MET A 187 -17.24 -13.71 18.68
C MET A 187 -15.72 -13.44 18.73
N ILE A 188 -15.18 -13.07 19.89
CA ILE A 188 -13.73 -12.88 20.11
C ILE A 188 -12.98 -14.21 19.95
N ILE A 189 -13.51 -15.30 20.50
CA ILE A 189 -12.91 -16.64 20.37
C ILE A 189 -12.91 -17.08 18.91
N GLU A 190 -14.03 -16.93 18.22
CA GLU A 190 -14.14 -17.26 16.79
C GLU A 190 -13.16 -16.46 15.95
N ALA A 191 -13.00 -15.17 16.24
CA ALA A 191 -12.03 -14.32 15.55
C ALA A 191 -10.58 -14.78 15.80
N ALA A 192 -10.25 -15.22 17.01
CA ALA A 192 -8.92 -15.78 17.31
C ALA A 192 -8.68 -17.10 16.54
N CYS A 193 -9.68 -17.98 16.46
CA CYS A 193 -9.59 -19.20 15.65
C CYS A 193 -9.41 -18.89 14.16
N GLU A 194 -10.17 -17.93 13.64
CA GLU A 194 -10.16 -17.53 12.22
C GLU A 194 -8.80 -16.98 11.78
N ILE A 195 -8.17 -16.11 12.56
CA ILE A 195 -6.83 -15.61 12.22
C ILE A 195 -5.78 -16.72 12.28
N TYR A 196 -5.89 -17.65 13.23
CA TYR A 196 -5.03 -18.82 13.29
C TYR A 196 -5.15 -19.67 12.02
N GLU A 197 -6.37 -19.95 11.57
CA GLU A 197 -6.64 -20.69 10.34
C GLU A 197 -5.98 -20.01 9.14
N GLY A 198 -6.19 -18.71 8.97
CA GLY A 198 -5.57 -18.01 7.84
C GLY A 198 -4.03 -17.93 7.92
N ILE A 199 -3.42 -17.81 9.11
CA ILE A 199 -1.95 -17.87 9.26
C ILE A 199 -1.45 -19.29 8.90
N ILE A 200 -2.19 -20.34 9.27
CA ILE A 200 -1.86 -21.71 8.88
C ILE A 200 -1.91 -21.87 7.36
N ASP A 201 -2.96 -21.36 6.70
CA ASP A 201 -3.10 -21.42 5.24
C ASP A 201 -1.97 -20.64 4.55
N ILE A 202 -1.58 -19.48 5.10
CA ILE A 202 -0.40 -18.74 4.65
C ILE A 202 0.85 -19.63 4.78
N PHE A 203 1.13 -20.20 5.95
CA PHE A 203 2.34 -21.01 6.15
C PHE A 203 2.38 -22.26 5.26
N GLN A 204 1.23 -22.85 4.95
CA GLN A 204 1.11 -23.95 4.00
C GLN A 204 1.40 -23.51 2.56
N SER A 205 1.00 -22.31 2.17
CA SER A 205 1.33 -21.76 0.85
C SER A 205 2.81 -21.37 0.70
N LEU A 206 3.49 -21.09 1.82
CA LEU A 206 4.90 -20.70 1.83
C LEU A 206 5.86 -21.87 1.68
N TYR A 207 5.41 -23.12 1.84
CA TYR A 207 6.21 -24.31 1.56
C TYR A 207 5.37 -25.60 1.43
N PRO A 208 5.63 -26.49 0.45
CA PRO A 208 6.72 -26.44 -0.55
C PRO A 208 6.52 -25.35 -1.61
N LEU A 209 7.64 -24.72 -2.01
CA LEU A 209 7.61 -23.69 -3.04
C LEU A 209 7.28 -24.29 -4.41
N GLN A 210 6.33 -23.65 -5.11
CA GLN A 210 5.98 -23.94 -6.49
C GLN A 210 6.63 -22.88 -7.38
N MET A 211 7.91 -23.07 -7.69
CA MET A 211 8.77 -22.07 -8.35
C MET A 211 8.18 -21.56 -9.67
N GLU A 212 7.48 -22.42 -10.40
CA GLU A 212 6.80 -22.12 -11.66
C GLU A 212 5.59 -21.18 -11.51
N LYS A 213 5.00 -21.09 -10.30
CA LYS A 213 3.88 -20.19 -10.00
C LYS A 213 4.34 -18.84 -9.45
N MET A 214 5.60 -18.73 -9.06
CA MET A 214 6.15 -17.51 -8.47
C MET A 214 6.35 -16.43 -9.53
N LYS A 215 5.95 -15.21 -9.21
CA LYS A 215 5.94 -14.07 -10.13
C LYS A 215 6.13 -12.76 -9.39
N TYR A 216 6.54 -11.72 -10.09
CA TYR A 216 6.52 -10.37 -9.54
C TYR A 216 5.10 -9.82 -9.55
N LEU A 217 4.62 -9.34 -8.41
CA LEU A 217 3.31 -8.73 -8.22
C LEU A 217 3.45 -7.35 -7.61
N SER A 218 2.44 -6.51 -7.76
CA SER A 218 2.47 -5.14 -7.22
C SER A 218 2.60 -5.08 -5.71
N VAL A 219 2.21 -6.13 -4.97
CA VAL A 219 2.41 -6.24 -3.51
C VAL A 219 3.88 -6.11 -3.11
N SER A 220 4.81 -6.56 -3.96
CA SER A 220 6.26 -6.39 -3.74
C SER A 220 6.68 -4.93 -3.70
N LEU A 221 5.95 -4.06 -4.40
CA LEU A 221 6.22 -2.62 -4.48
C LEU A 221 5.35 -1.83 -3.49
N ASN A 222 4.11 -2.26 -3.33
CA ASN A 222 3.10 -1.61 -2.52
C ASN A 222 2.02 -2.62 -2.07
N PRO A 223 2.02 -3.06 -0.80
CA PRO A 223 0.99 -3.96 -0.29
C PRO A 223 -0.43 -3.39 -0.38
N GLU A 224 -0.58 -2.06 -0.37
CA GLU A 224 -1.88 -1.40 -0.51
C GLU A 224 -2.41 -1.43 -1.96
N ALA A 225 -1.58 -1.74 -2.96
CA ALA A 225 -1.96 -1.77 -4.37
C ALA A 225 -2.58 -3.11 -4.82
N GLY A 226 -2.60 -4.12 -3.94
CA GLY A 226 -3.05 -5.47 -4.25
C GLY A 226 -1.96 -6.32 -4.93
N ALA A 227 -2.37 -7.32 -5.71
CA ALA A 227 -1.45 -8.23 -6.41
C ALA A 227 -1.75 -8.32 -7.91
N HIS A 228 -1.99 -7.18 -8.53
CA HIS A 228 -2.06 -7.15 -9.98
C HIS A 228 -0.67 -7.44 -10.58
N PRO A 229 -0.60 -7.98 -11.81
CA PRO A 229 0.66 -8.25 -12.47
C PRO A 229 1.51 -6.99 -12.63
N ILE A 230 2.82 -7.16 -12.46
CA ILE A 230 3.86 -6.20 -12.87
C ILE A 230 4.81 -6.90 -13.86
N PRO A 231 5.78 -6.21 -14.50
CA PRO A 231 6.69 -6.83 -15.45
C PRO A 231 7.45 -7.99 -14.80
N GLN A 232 7.78 -9.01 -15.60
CA GLN A 232 8.53 -10.16 -15.09
C GLN A 232 10.04 -10.04 -15.33
N ASP A 233 10.46 -9.06 -16.14
CA ASP A 233 11.85 -8.63 -16.26
C ASP A 233 12.16 -7.56 -15.20
N VAL A 234 13.20 -7.80 -14.40
CA VAL A 234 13.66 -6.87 -13.36
C VAL A 234 14.06 -5.51 -13.95
N LYS A 235 14.59 -5.47 -15.18
CA LYS A 235 14.95 -4.20 -15.84
C LYS A 235 13.72 -3.35 -16.14
N GLU A 236 12.61 -3.97 -16.54
CA GLU A 236 11.33 -3.27 -16.75
C GLU A 236 10.77 -2.77 -15.42
N ILE A 237 10.88 -3.55 -14.33
CA ILE A 237 10.47 -3.08 -12.99
C ILE A 237 11.32 -1.88 -12.55
N GLN A 238 12.65 -1.94 -12.75
CA GLN A 238 13.56 -0.83 -12.43
C GLN A 238 13.25 0.43 -13.24
N ALA A 239 12.98 0.28 -14.54
CA ALA A 239 12.55 1.38 -15.40
C ALA A 239 11.26 2.02 -14.88
N SER A 240 10.28 1.21 -14.48
CA SER A 240 9.02 1.68 -13.91
C SER A 240 9.21 2.47 -12.62
N ILE A 241 10.05 2.00 -11.70
CA ILE A 241 10.34 2.71 -10.45
C ILE A 241 11.04 4.04 -10.74
N GLN A 242 12.05 4.02 -11.61
CA GLN A 242 12.79 5.23 -11.99
C GLN A 242 11.88 6.26 -12.69
N ALA A 243 10.93 5.80 -13.51
CA ALA A 243 9.94 6.64 -14.14
C ALA A 243 9.01 7.30 -13.11
N GLY A 244 8.56 6.53 -12.11
CA GLY A 244 7.79 7.04 -10.98
C GLY A 244 8.54 8.14 -10.22
N GLU A 245 9.81 7.92 -9.87
CA GLU A 245 10.65 8.91 -9.19
C GLU A 245 10.81 10.19 -10.03
N LYS A 246 11.16 10.05 -11.32
CA LYS A 246 11.34 11.19 -12.22
C LYS A 246 10.05 12.00 -12.41
N CYS A 247 8.91 11.32 -12.47
CA CYS A 247 7.61 11.97 -12.56
C CYS A 247 7.32 12.77 -11.27
N MET A 248 7.63 12.21 -10.10
CA MET A 248 7.49 12.89 -8.82
C MET A 248 8.43 14.10 -8.67
N ASP A 249 9.67 14.00 -9.16
CA ASP A 249 10.61 15.13 -9.18
C ASP A 249 10.12 16.25 -10.09
N LYS A 250 9.49 15.91 -11.21
CA LYS A 250 8.88 16.87 -12.14
C LYS A 250 7.60 17.51 -11.58
N PHE A 251 6.87 16.79 -10.74
CA PHE A 251 5.64 17.26 -10.09
C PHE A 251 5.73 17.12 -8.56
N PRO A 252 6.45 18.04 -7.87
CA PRO A 252 6.63 17.98 -6.42
C PRO A 252 5.31 17.93 -5.62
N TYR A 253 4.23 18.43 -6.22
CA TYR A 253 2.86 18.29 -5.72
C TYR A 253 2.51 16.88 -5.21
N GLN A 254 2.90 15.83 -5.95
CA GLN A 254 2.60 14.45 -5.55
C GLN A 254 3.28 14.08 -4.23
N LYS A 255 4.57 14.43 -4.11
CA LYS A 255 5.39 14.15 -2.93
C LYS A 255 4.89 14.93 -1.72
N ILE A 256 4.59 16.21 -1.89
CA ILE A 256 4.12 17.08 -0.80
C ILE A 256 2.73 16.65 -0.31
N ARG A 257 1.83 16.30 -1.24
CA ARG A 257 0.45 15.93 -0.89
C ARG A 257 0.32 14.53 -0.30
N PHE A 258 1.03 13.55 -0.87
CA PHE A 258 0.79 12.14 -0.56
C PHE A 258 1.96 11.45 0.16
N GLY A 259 3.10 12.11 0.30
CA GLY A 259 4.27 11.60 1.01
C GLY A 259 4.73 10.23 0.50
N GLU A 260 5.25 9.40 1.41
CA GLU A 260 5.76 8.06 1.09
C GLU A 260 4.67 7.13 0.57
N ARG A 261 3.43 7.29 1.05
CA ARG A 261 2.30 6.52 0.54
C ARG A 261 2.07 6.79 -0.95
N GLY A 262 2.10 8.06 -1.36
CA GLY A 262 2.01 8.44 -2.78
C GLY A 262 3.15 7.90 -3.63
N ARG A 263 4.35 7.84 -3.06
CA ARG A 263 5.54 7.26 -3.72
C ARG A 263 5.37 5.77 -4.01
N LYS A 264 4.91 4.98 -3.03
CA LYS A 264 4.61 3.54 -3.22
C LYS A 264 3.58 3.30 -4.34
N PHE A 265 2.52 4.12 -4.39
CA PHE A 265 1.53 4.06 -5.49
C PHE A 265 2.13 4.47 -6.84
N ALA A 266 2.99 5.48 -6.89
CA ALA A 266 3.68 5.87 -8.13
C ALA A 266 4.51 4.72 -8.70
N HIS A 267 5.20 3.96 -7.85
CA HIS A 267 5.98 2.79 -8.26
C HIS A 267 5.09 1.64 -8.75
N SER A 268 4.08 1.27 -7.96
CA SER A 268 3.18 0.15 -8.32
C SER A 268 2.40 0.43 -9.60
N ASP A 269 1.85 1.64 -9.74
CA ASP A 269 1.07 2.04 -10.90
C ASP A 269 1.95 2.14 -12.14
N SER A 270 3.19 2.62 -12.01
CA SER A 270 4.16 2.65 -13.11
C SER A 270 4.57 1.25 -13.57
N ALA A 271 4.70 0.30 -12.64
CA ALA A 271 5.00 -1.09 -12.96
C ALA A 271 3.79 -1.72 -13.66
N TRP A 272 2.58 -1.51 -13.16
CA TRP A 272 1.36 -1.95 -13.83
C TRP A 272 1.23 -1.38 -15.25
N LEU A 273 1.46 -0.09 -15.45
CA LEU A 273 1.42 0.57 -16.76
C LEU A 273 2.37 -0.10 -17.76
N ALA A 274 3.58 -0.48 -17.33
CA ALA A 274 4.54 -1.18 -18.18
C ALA A 274 4.04 -2.55 -18.65
N THR A 275 3.14 -3.22 -17.91
CA THR A 275 2.55 -4.49 -18.36
C THR A 275 1.52 -4.33 -19.47
N LEU A 276 0.93 -3.14 -19.60
CA LEU A 276 -0.14 -2.89 -20.57
C LEU A 276 0.35 -3.06 -22.01
N VAL A 277 1.66 -2.92 -22.26
CA VAL A 277 2.24 -3.06 -23.60
C VAL A 277 2.02 -4.44 -24.22
N ASN A 278 1.70 -5.45 -23.41
CA ASN A 278 1.31 -6.79 -23.86
C ASN A 278 -0.12 -6.85 -24.44
N LEU A 279 -0.94 -5.82 -24.19
CA LEU A 279 -2.32 -5.73 -24.69
C LEU A 279 -2.37 -5.15 -26.11
N LYS A 280 -3.54 -5.19 -26.74
CA LYS A 280 -3.78 -4.48 -28.01
C LYS A 280 -3.76 -2.97 -27.77
N LYS A 281 -3.42 -2.20 -28.79
CA LYS A 281 -3.30 -0.73 -28.70
C LYS A 281 -4.58 -0.09 -28.14
N GLU A 282 -5.74 -0.55 -28.60
CA GLU A 282 -7.05 -0.05 -28.20
C GLU A 282 -7.33 -0.33 -26.72
N GLU A 283 -6.88 -1.48 -26.22
CA GLU A 283 -7.00 -1.88 -24.82
C GLU A 283 -6.06 -1.06 -23.92
N VAL A 284 -4.82 -0.79 -24.36
CA VAL A 284 -3.90 0.13 -23.65
C VAL A 284 -4.54 1.50 -23.48
N ILE A 285 -5.07 2.06 -24.56
CA ILE A 285 -5.75 3.38 -24.53
C ILE A 285 -6.96 3.33 -23.59
N HIS A 286 -7.73 2.25 -23.59
CA HIS A 286 -8.88 2.08 -22.70
C HIS A 286 -8.45 2.06 -21.22
N GLN A 287 -7.43 1.26 -20.87
CA GLN A 287 -6.92 1.16 -19.50
C GLN A 287 -6.31 2.49 -19.02
N VAL A 288 -5.56 3.19 -19.87
CA VAL A 288 -5.02 4.51 -19.56
C VAL A 288 -6.13 5.56 -19.39
N LYS A 289 -7.19 5.52 -20.21
CA LYS A 289 -8.36 6.42 -20.04
C LYS A 289 -9.11 6.15 -18.74
N TRP A 290 -9.21 4.89 -18.32
CA TRP A 290 -9.75 4.53 -17.01
C TRP A 290 -8.87 5.07 -15.88
N LEU A 291 -7.56 4.82 -15.91
CA LEU A 291 -6.63 5.29 -14.88
C LEU A 291 -6.64 6.83 -14.80
N LYS A 292 -6.67 7.52 -15.93
CA LYS A 292 -6.83 8.98 -16.01
C LYS A 292 -8.01 9.46 -15.16
N ARG A 293 -9.20 8.86 -15.36
CA ARG A 293 -10.40 9.23 -14.59
C ARG A 293 -10.23 8.94 -13.10
N VAL A 294 -9.65 7.79 -12.74
CA VAL A 294 -9.40 7.37 -11.36
C VAL A 294 -8.46 8.35 -10.63
N LEU A 295 -7.38 8.78 -11.28
CA LEU A 295 -6.38 9.70 -10.73
C LEU A 295 -6.90 11.14 -10.68
N SER A 296 -7.48 11.65 -11.76
CA SER A 296 -8.05 13.01 -11.82
C SER A 296 -9.15 13.17 -10.77
N ASN A 297 -10.06 12.20 -10.60
CA ASN A 297 -11.07 12.24 -9.54
C ASN A 297 -10.47 12.35 -8.12
N ARG A 298 -9.19 11.97 -7.89
CA ARG A 298 -8.48 12.11 -6.61
C ARG A 298 -7.65 13.41 -6.52
N GLY A 299 -7.72 14.27 -7.53
CA GLY A 299 -6.95 15.50 -7.65
C GLY A 299 -5.52 15.28 -8.14
N LEU A 300 -5.27 14.26 -8.95
CA LEU A 300 -4.03 14.06 -9.72
C LEU A 300 -4.34 14.32 -11.21
N PRO A 301 -4.08 15.55 -11.71
CA PRO A 301 -4.53 15.96 -13.04
C PRO A 301 -3.95 15.11 -14.18
N SER A 302 -4.69 14.97 -15.26
CA SER A 302 -4.35 14.11 -16.40
C SER A 302 -3.01 14.44 -17.06
N TYR A 303 -2.55 15.70 -16.99
CA TYR A 303 -1.23 16.09 -17.46
C TYR A 303 -0.10 15.33 -16.76
N MET A 304 -0.24 14.98 -15.48
CA MET A 304 0.74 14.16 -14.79
C MET A 304 0.84 12.77 -15.41
N LEU A 305 -0.30 12.13 -15.68
CA LEU A 305 -0.34 10.79 -16.28
C LEU A 305 0.23 10.79 -17.70
N GLN A 306 -0.06 11.82 -18.50
CA GLN A 306 0.58 11.99 -19.82
C GLN A 306 2.10 11.96 -19.68
N VAL A 307 2.64 12.85 -18.85
CA VAL A 307 4.09 13.00 -18.69
C VAL A 307 4.72 11.76 -18.06
N HIS A 308 4.00 11.08 -17.16
CA HIS A 308 4.44 9.79 -16.62
C HIS A 308 4.61 8.76 -17.73
N LEU A 309 3.64 8.61 -18.63
CA LEU A 309 3.71 7.66 -19.74
C LEU A 309 4.88 7.94 -20.69
N GLU A 310 5.17 9.22 -20.96
CA GLU A 310 6.35 9.64 -21.73
C GLU A 310 7.66 9.24 -21.03
N ILE A 311 7.79 9.56 -19.74
CA ILE A 311 8.97 9.19 -18.95
C ILE A 311 9.12 7.67 -18.85
N LEU A 312 8.02 6.95 -18.64
CA LEU A 312 8.02 5.49 -18.55
C LEU A 312 8.48 4.84 -19.84
N HIS A 313 7.97 5.32 -20.99
CA HIS A 313 8.46 4.91 -22.29
C HIS A 313 9.98 5.11 -22.41
N ASP A 314 10.49 6.28 -22.05
CA ASP A 314 11.91 6.60 -22.19
C ASP A 314 12.80 5.73 -21.27
N GLU A 315 12.39 5.50 -20.02
CA GLU A 315 13.12 4.62 -19.11
C GLU A 315 13.09 3.15 -19.55
N LEU A 316 11.96 2.67 -20.07
CA LEU A 316 11.83 1.31 -20.59
C LEU A 316 12.72 1.11 -21.84
N CYS A 317 12.66 2.02 -22.81
CA CYS A 317 13.50 1.99 -24.01
C CYS A 317 15.00 2.07 -23.67
N LYS A 318 15.35 2.80 -22.61
CA LYS A 318 16.73 2.92 -22.13
C LYS A 318 17.25 1.61 -21.51
N LEU A 319 16.45 0.94 -20.69
CA LEU A 319 16.88 -0.27 -19.97
C LEU A 319 16.65 -1.57 -20.74
N VAL A 320 15.68 -1.59 -21.64
CA VAL A 320 15.26 -2.76 -22.43
C VAL A 320 15.04 -2.37 -23.91
N PRO A 321 16.08 -1.93 -24.62
CA PRO A 321 15.97 -1.42 -25.99
C PRO A 321 15.39 -2.42 -26.99
N GLU A 322 15.56 -3.72 -26.76
CA GLU A 322 15.02 -4.80 -27.60
C GLU A 322 13.48 -4.80 -27.70
N LYS A 323 12.78 -4.22 -26.72
CA LYS A 323 11.31 -4.12 -26.67
C LYS A 323 10.76 -2.74 -27.05
N GLN A 324 11.59 -1.82 -27.54
CA GLN A 324 11.21 -0.44 -27.85
C GLN A 324 9.91 -0.33 -28.67
N LYS A 325 9.74 -1.18 -29.70
CA LYS A 325 8.54 -1.17 -30.55
C LYS A 325 7.24 -1.49 -29.79
N GLU A 326 7.32 -2.34 -28.75
CA GLU A 326 6.18 -2.66 -27.89
C GLU A 326 5.80 -1.46 -27.01
N TYR A 327 6.80 -0.75 -26.51
CA TYR A 327 6.64 0.41 -25.62
C TYR A 327 6.02 1.64 -26.30
N GLU A 328 6.10 1.76 -27.64
CA GLU A 328 5.45 2.84 -28.39
C GLU A 328 3.94 2.96 -28.11
N LYS A 329 3.28 1.88 -27.66
CA LYS A 329 1.87 1.91 -27.22
C LYS A 329 1.65 2.88 -26.04
N LEU A 330 2.63 3.04 -25.15
CA LEU A 330 2.57 3.99 -24.03
C LEU A 330 2.63 5.44 -24.53
N LYS A 331 3.51 5.70 -25.51
CA LYS A 331 3.62 7.01 -26.15
C LYS A 331 2.35 7.40 -26.90
N ILE A 332 1.74 6.45 -27.61
CA ILE A 332 0.42 6.64 -28.24
C ILE A 332 -0.65 6.97 -27.18
N ALA A 333 -0.65 6.27 -26.04
CA ALA A 333 -1.60 6.55 -24.98
C ALA A 333 -1.36 7.93 -24.31
N ALA A 334 -0.09 8.38 -24.22
CA ALA A 334 0.24 9.74 -23.79
C ALA A 334 -0.29 10.78 -24.78
N GLU A 335 -0.08 10.56 -26.08
CA GLU A 335 -0.55 11.43 -27.17
C GLU A 335 -2.09 11.56 -27.16
N GLU A 336 -2.83 10.50 -26.83
CA GLU A 336 -4.28 10.57 -26.66
C GLU A 336 -4.70 11.51 -25.51
N ILE A 337 -3.96 11.52 -24.40
CA ILE A 337 -4.22 12.46 -23.29
C ILE A 337 -3.86 13.89 -23.72
N TYR A 338 -2.74 14.04 -24.43
CA TYR A 338 -2.27 15.32 -24.95
C TYR A 338 -3.28 15.95 -25.92
N SER A 339 -3.67 15.20 -26.96
CA SER A 339 -4.64 15.61 -27.98
C SER A 339 -5.99 15.95 -27.35
N PHE A 340 -6.43 15.18 -26.35
CA PHE A 340 -7.62 15.50 -25.58
C PHE A 340 -7.49 16.82 -24.81
N ARG A 341 -6.35 17.11 -24.18
CA ARG A 341 -6.15 18.41 -23.53
C ARG A 341 -6.15 19.55 -24.55
N GLN A 342 -5.51 19.34 -25.69
CA GLN A 342 -5.43 20.33 -26.76
C GLN A 342 -6.80 20.77 -27.30
N SER A 343 -7.80 19.88 -27.30
CA SER A 343 -9.16 20.24 -27.75
C SER A 343 -9.84 21.28 -26.85
N TYR A 344 -9.42 21.41 -25.60
CA TYR A 344 -9.93 22.39 -24.64
C TYR A 344 -9.04 23.63 -24.53
N MET A 345 -7.72 23.46 -24.69
CA MET A 345 -6.75 24.54 -24.60
C MET A 345 -5.52 24.23 -25.46
N ASN A 346 -5.21 25.12 -26.41
CA ASN A 346 -4.03 24.94 -27.26
C ASN A 346 -2.72 24.98 -26.45
N GLU A 347 -1.68 24.33 -26.99
CA GLU A 347 -0.42 24.16 -26.26
C GLU A 347 0.30 25.49 -25.97
N HIS A 348 0.16 26.51 -26.83
CA HIS A 348 0.74 27.82 -26.57
C HIS A 348 0.13 28.48 -25.32
N ALA A 349 -1.20 28.43 -25.18
CA ALA A 349 -1.90 28.93 -24.00
C ALA A 349 -1.53 28.11 -22.75
N PHE A 350 -1.51 26.78 -22.85
CA PHE A 350 -1.15 25.89 -21.76
C PHE A 350 0.29 26.12 -21.26
N SER A 351 1.25 26.18 -22.18
CA SER A 351 2.66 26.49 -21.90
C SER A 351 2.90 27.93 -21.43
N SER A 352 2.00 28.87 -21.75
CA SER A 352 2.09 30.23 -21.21
C SER A 352 1.67 30.30 -19.74
N LEU A 353 0.72 29.46 -19.32
CA LEU A 353 0.30 29.36 -17.91
C LEU A 353 1.43 28.87 -17.01
N SER A 354 2.26 27.92 -17.47
CA SER A 354 3.41 27.43 -16.69
C SER A 354 4.45 28.52 -16.39
N LYS A 355 4.55 29.55 -17.25
CA LYS A 355 5.45 30.69 -17.08
C LYS A 355 4.93 31.76 -16.10
N HIS A 356 3.67 31.70 -15.68
CA HIS A 356 3.00 32.74 -14.90
C HIS A 356 2.91 32.49 -13.38
N LEU A 357 3.80 31.66 -12.82
CA LEU A 357 4.02 31.57 -11.36
C LEU A 357 4.73 32.80 -10.77
N THR A 358 4.74 33.94 -11.46
CA THR A 358 5.66 35.05 -11.20
C THR A 358 5.21 36.04 -10.12
N SER A 359 4.01 35.92 -9.56
CA SER A 359 3.66 36.69 -8.35
C SER A 359 4.27 36.02 -7.11
N ASP A 360 4.65 36.81 -6.09
CA ASP A 360 5.27 36.25 -4.89
C ASP A 360 4.34 35.29 -4.14
N MET A 361 3.02 35.50 -4.22
CA MET A 361 2.00 34.60 -3.71
C MET A 361 1.95 33.26 -4.48
N ASP A 362 2.11 33.29 -5.81
CA ASP A 362 2.16 32.07 -6.64
C ASP A 362 3.45 31.27 -6.40
N LYS A 363 4.57 31.94 -6.15
CA LYS A 363 5.86 31.30 -5.78
C LYS A 363 5.79 30.66 -4.40
N GLU A 364 5.29 31.38 -3.39
CA GLU A 364 5.15 30.83 -2.05
C GLU A 364 4.19 29.63 -2.05
N CYS A 365 3.10 29.73 -2.81
CA CYS A 365 2.17 28.64 -3.03
C CYS A 365 2.85 27.41 -3.65
N PHE A 366 3.59 27.59 -4.74
CA PHE A 366 4.34 26.50 -5.36
C PHE A 366 5.37 25.88 -4.39
N LEU A 367 6.09 26.69 -3.62
CA LEU A 367 7.06 26.19 -2.64
C LEU A 367 6.40 25.35 -1.53
N LYS A 368 5.22 25.76 -1.07
CA LYS A 368 4.49 25.05 -0.01
C LYS A 368 3.72 23.81 -0.51
N THR A 369 3.25 23.83 -1.75
CA THR A 369 2.30 22.82 -2.25
C THR A 369 2.84 21.98 -3.41
N GLY A 370 3.87 22.46 -4.11
CA GLY A 370 4.38 21.87 -5.36
C GLY A 370 3.43 21.98 -6.56
N LEU A 371 2.28 22.63 -6.38
CA LEU A 371 1.23 22.71 -7.39
C LEU A 371 1.55 23.80 -8.42
N SER A 372 1.82 23.41 -9.66
CA SER A 372 2.10 24.34 -10.74
C SER A 372 0.84 24.87 -11.42
N ALA A 373 0.95 26.04 -12.04
CA ALA A 373 -0.10 26.64 -12.86
C ALA A 373 -0.61 25.69 -13.96
N SER A 374 0.29 24.94 -14.62
CA SER A 374 -0.06 23.92 -15.63
C SER A 374 -0.82 22.73 -15.03
N LEU A 375 -0.49 22.29 -13.82
CA LEU A 375 -1.23 21.22 -13.15
C LEU A 375 -2.66 21.66 -12.81
N LEU A 376 -2.80 22.87 -12.26
CA LEU A 376 -4.12 23.41 -11.97
C LEU A 376 -4.94 23.66 -13.24
N ALA A 377 -4.32 24.12 -14.32
CA ALA A 377 -4.98 24.24 -15.61
C ALA A 377 -5.46 22.88 -16.14
N SER A 378 -4.62 21.84 -16.04
CA SER A 378 -5.01 20.48 -16.38
C SER A 378 -6.17 19.97 -15.53
N ALA A 379 -6.23 20.32 -14.24
CA ALA A 379 -7.32 19.95 -13.34
C ALA A 379 -8.66 20.56 -13.78
N ILE A 380 -8.63 21.83 -14.21
CA ILE A 380 -9.83 22.54 -14.69
C ILE A 380 -10.29 21.95 -16.03
N ILE A 381 -9.36 21.62 -16.93
CA ILE A 381 -9.68 20.92 -18.18
C ILE A 381 -10.32 19.56 -17.91
N ASP A 382 -9.79 18.79 -16.94
CA ASP A 382 -10.37 17.50 -16.55
C ASP A 382 -11.82 17.65 -16.08
N GLU A 383 -12.13 18.63 -15.23
CA GLU A 383 -13.50 18.90 -14.78
C GLU A 383 -14.42 19.37 -15.90
N LYS A 384 -13.95 20.28 -16.76
CA LYS A 384 -14.70 20.75 -17.94
C LYS A 384 -15.05 19.61 -18.88
N ALA A 385 -14.17 18.62 -18.97
CA ALA A 385 -14.38 17.43 -19.77
C ALA A 385 -15.18 16.32 -19.05
N GLY A 386 -15.80 16.63 -17.91
CA GLY A 386 -16.72 15.75 -17.18
C GLY A 386 -16.07 14.84 -16.15
N ILE A 387 -14.78 15.03 -15.83
CA ILE A 387 -14.09 14.28 -14.75
C ILE A 387 -14.21 15.07 -13.44
N GLY A 388 -15.31 14.83 -12.71
CA GLY A 388 -15.69 15.61 -11.53
C GLY A 388 -14.69 15.52 -10.35
N ASN A 389 -14.76 16.51 -9.47
CA ASN A 389 -14.02 16.61 -8.20
C ASN A 389 -12.50 16.80 -8.31
N THR A 390 -11.91 16.93 -9.50
CA THR A 390 -10.45 17.10 -9.66
C THR A 390 -9.96 18.37 -8.97
N VAL A 391 -10.55 19.52 -9.30
CA VAL A 391 -10.22 20.83 -8.70
C VAL A 391 -10.69 20.87 -7.26
N GLN A 392 -11.89 20.37 -6.96
CA GLN A 392 -12.42 20.36 -5.59
C GLN A 392 -11.48 19.62 -4.61
N ASN A 393 -10.95 18.45 -5.00
CA ASN A 393 -10.05 17.67 -4.14
C ASN A 393 -8.68 18.33 -3.97
N ILE A 394 -8.20 19.07 -4.97
CA ILE A 394 -6.99 19.90 -4.86
C ILE A 394 -7.24 21.03 -3.86
N LEU A 395 -8.33 21.79 -4.03
CA LEU A 395 -8.67 22.92 -3.18
C LEU A 395 -8.90 22.50 -1.72
N LYS A 396 -9.60 21.39 -1.50
CA LYS A 396 -9.80 20.84 -0.16
C LYS A 396 -8.47 20.57 0.53
N TRP A 397 -7.54 19.91 -0.17
CA TRP A 397 -6.23 19.61 0.39
C TRP A 397 -5.41 20.88 0.71
N VAL A 398 -5.38 21.85 -0.22
CA VAL A 398 -4.70 23.13 0.04
C VAL A 398 -5.31 23.84 1.25
N THR A 399 -6.64 23.88 1.35
CA THR A 399 -7.35 24.53 2.46
C THR A 399 -7.05 23.86 3.80
N ASP A 400 -7.11 22.52 3.85
CA ASP A 400 -6.87 21.73 5.07
C ASP A 400 -5.41 21.81 5.53
N SER A 401 -4.46 22.06 4.61
CA SER A 401 -3.03 22.16 4.92
C SER A 401 -2.60 23.45 5.65
N GLN A 402 -3.55 24.27 6.12
CA GLN A 402 -3.32 25.61 6.70
C GLN A 402 -2.61 26.58 5.76
N VAL A 403 -2.73 26.32 4.46
CA VAL A 403 -2.14 27.14 3.42
C VAL A 403 -3.18 28.21 3.00
N HIS A 404 -3.04 29.42 3.53
CA HIS A 404 -3.97 30.55 3.31
C HIS A 404 -3.91 31.14 1.87
N PHE A 405 -4.15 30.33 0.83
CA PHE A 405 -4.15 30.79 -0.58
C PHE A 405 -5.50 30.63 -1.29
N VAL A 406 -6.59 30.36 -0.56
CA VAL A 406 -7.89 29.99 -1.14
C VAL A 406 -8.41 31.03 -2.15
N ASP A 407 -8.31 32.33 -1.83
CA ASP A 407 -8.79 33.40 -2.71
C ASP A 407 -7.95 33.53 -4.00
N ALA A 408 -6.64 33.33 -3.90
CA ALA A 408 -5.73 33.32 -5.04
C ALA A 408 -6.04 32.16 -5.98
N PHE A 409 -6.26 30.97 -5.42
CA PHE A 409 -6.67 29.79 -6.17
C PHE A 409 -8.01 29.99 -6.88
N GLN A 410 -9.01 30.56 -6.20
CA GLN A 410 -10.31 30.85 -6.81
C GLN A 410 -10.20 31.87 -7.94
N SER A 411 -9.37 32.90 -7.78
CA SER A 411 -9.13 33.90 -8.84
C SER A 411 -8.44 33.27 -10.05
N TYR A 412 -7.42 32.42 -9.82
CA TYR A 412 -6.76 31.66 -10.88
C TYR A 412 -7.72 30.71 -11.61
N ILE A 413 -8.54 29.95 -10.87
CA ILE A 413 -9.54 29.04 -11.45
C ILE A 413 -10.51 29.80 -12.36
N LYS A 414 -11.01 30.96 -11.92
CA LYS A 414 -11.90 31.82 -12.74
C LYS A 414 -11.19 32.26 -14.02
N ARG A 415 -9.96 32.76 -13.92
CA ARG A 415 -9.15 33.19 -15.07
C ARG A 415 -8.94 32.05 -16.07
N VAL A 416 -8.45 30.90 -15.61
CA VAL A 416 -8.18 29.76 -16.50
C VAL A 416 -9.45 29.18 -17.09
N SER A 417 -10.54 29.11 -16.32
CA SER A 417 -11.83 28.66 -16.84
C SER A 417 -12.35 29.52 -17.99
N SER A 418 -12.01 30.81 -18.03
CA SER A 418 -12.36 31.71 -19.15
C SER A 418 -11.52 31.49 -20.41
N LEU A 419 -10.37 30.83 -20.30
CA LEU A 419 -9.45 30.53 -21.40
C LEU A 419 -9.69 29.14 -22.01
N ILE A 420 -10.54 28.32 -21.41
CA ILE A 420 -10.87 26.98 -21.88
C ILE A 420 -12.03 27.06 -22.88
N THR A 421 -11.84 26.50 -24.06
CA THR A 421 -12.89 26.34 -25.07
C THR A 421 -13.94 25.35 -24.55
N THR A 422 -15.22 25.69 -24.68
CA THR A 422 -16.36 24.80 -24.40
C THR A 422 -16.57 23.78 -25.50
#